data_AF-A0A944C7W7-F1
#
_entry.id   AF-A0A944C7W7-F1
#
_cell.length_a   1.000
_cell.length_b   1.000
_cell.length_c   1.000
_cell.angle_alpha   90.00
_cell.angle_beta   90.00
_cell.angle_gamma   90.00
#
_symmetry.space_group_name_H-M   'P 1'
#
loop_
_entity.id
_entity.type
_entity.pdbx_description
1 polymer ?
#
loop_
_entity_poly.entity_id
_entity_poly.type
_entity_poly.pdbx_seq_one_letter_code
_entity_poly.pdbx_strand_id
1 'polypeptide(L)' 'MILTKKDKLSPEEITESVAAIENECFSVPWTKRSIKSQILTEGSVFLLVRADDGKAAGYICGQCVADECELYRIAVL' A
#
# COMPACT_ATOMS: atom_id res chain seq x y z
N MET A 1 -15.70 -4.67 4.75
CA MET A 1 -14.33 -4.35 4.26
C MET A 1 -14.36 -4.08 2.77
N ILE A 2 -13.66 -3.05 2.31
CA ILE A 2 -13.62 -2.60 0.91
C ILE A 2 -12.17 -2.64 0.42
N LEU A 3 -11.94 -3.29 -0.73
CA LEU A 3 -10.65 -3.29 -1.43
C LEU A 3 -10.61 -2.16 -2.46
N THR A 4 -9.64 -1.28 -2.32
CA THR A 4 -9.47 -0.11 -3.18
C THR A 4 -8.12 -0.18 -3.89
N LYS A 5 -8.15 -0.12 -5.22
CA LYS A 5 -6.96 -0.09 -6.07
C LYS A 5 -6.35 1.32 -6.13
N LYS A 6 -5.04 1.41 -6.38
CA LYS A 6 -4.30 2.68 -6.41
C LYS A 6 -4.86 3.74 -7.37
N ASP A 7 -5.45 3.33 -8.49
CA ASP A 7 -6.04 4.20 -9.51
C ASP A 7 -7.23 5.03 -9.00
N LYS A 8 -7.80 4.66 -7.84
CA LYS A 8 -8.96 5.33 -7.24
C LYS A 8 -8.61 6.24 -6.06
N LEU A 9 -7.32 6.37 -5.73
CA LEU A 9 -6.85 7.12 -4.57
C LEU A 9 -5.69 8.04 -4.98
N SER A 10 -5.54 9.17 -4.29
CA SER A 10 -4.34 9.99 -4.49
C SER A 10 -3.10 9.28 -3.89
N PRO A 11 -1.90 9.49 -4.47
CA PRO A 11 -0.66 8.96 -3.90
C PRO A 11 -0.44 9.37 -2.44
N GLU A 12 -0.86 10.58 -2.07
CA GLU A 12 -0.81 11.12 -0.71
C GLU A 12 -1.69 10.31 0.25
N GLU A 13 -2.95 10.04 -0.11
CA GLU A 13 -3.87 9.25 0.72
C GLU A 13 -3.37 7.82 0.93
N ILE A 14 -2.83 7.19 -0.12
CA ILE A 14 -2.24 5.85 -0.01
C ILE A 14 -1.02 5.92 0.91
N THR A 15 -0.14 6.92 0.73
CA THR A 15 1.09 7.05 1.53
C THR A 15 0.78 7.21 3.01
N GLU A 16 -0.17 8.07 3.38
CA GLU A 16 -0.56 8.28 4.78
C GLU A 16 -1.20 7.01 5.38
N SER A 17 -2.10 6.37 4.64
CA SER A 17 -2.77 5.14 5.10
C SER A 17 -1.79 4.00 5.33
N VAL A 18 -0.85 3.81 4.40
CA VAL A 18 0.17 2.76 4.47
C VAL A 18 1.19 3.05 5.56
N ALA A 19 1.60 4.31 5.73
CA ALA A 19 2.53 4.69 6.79
C ALA A 19 1.94 4.40 8.19
N ALA A 20 0.63 4.61 8.39
CA ALA A 20 -0.02 4.23 9.64
C ALA A 20 0.04 2.72 9.88
N ILE A 21 -0.31 1.91 8.88
CA ILE A 21 -0.24 0.44 8.98
C ILE A 21 1.20 -0.02 9.20
N GLU A 22 2.16 0.57 8.50
CA GLU A 22 3.58 0.23 8.57
C GLU A 22 4.16 0.38 9.98
N ASN A 23 3.84 1.48 10.67
CA ASN A 23 4.34 1.74 12.02
C ASN A 23 3.80 0.76 13.06
N GLU A 24 2.61 0.19 12.83
CA GLU A 24 2.01 -0.80 13.75
C GLU A 24 2.47 -2.23 13.43
N CYS A 25 2.62 -2.57 12.15
CA CYS A 25 2.85 -3.95 11.72
C CYS A 25 4.33 -4.34 11.59
N PHE A 26 5.26 -3.39 11.45
CA PHE A 26 6.67 -3.69 11.19
C PHE A 26 7.61 -3.01 12.20
N SER A 27 8.59 -3.77 12.69
CA SER A 27 9.64 -3.24 13.58
C SER A 27 10.55 -2.21 12.91
N VAL A 28 10.69 -2.29 11.58
CA VAL A 28 11.40 -1.32 10.74
C VAL A 28 10.46 -0.88 9.61
N PRO A 29 9.61 0.13 9.86
CA PRO A 29 8.63 0.59 8.91
C PRO A 29 9.30 1.30 7.72
N TRP A 30 8.68 1.19 6.55
CA TRP A 30 9.06 1.99 5.40
C TRP A 30 8.82 3.47 5.65
N THR A 31 9.74 4.30 5.18
CA THR A 31 9.53 5.75 5.20
C THR A 31 8.41 6.14 4.24
N LYS A 32 7.71 7.24 4.53
CA LYS A 32 6.73 7.83 3.60
C LYS A 32 7.32 8.09 2.21
N ARG A 33 8.61 8.46 2.15
CA ARG A 33 9.34 8.63 0.88
C ARG A 33 9.45 7.32 0.10
N SER A 34 9.82 6.22 0.77
CA SER A 34 9.93 4.89 0.15
C SER A 34 8.57 4.40 -0.34
N ILE A 35 7.51 4.61 0.45
CA ILE A 35 6.13 4.28 0.09
C ILE A 35 5.70 5.07 -1.15
N LYS A 36 5.87 6.40 -1.15
CA LYS A 36 5.51 7.26 -2.27
C LYS A 36 6.29 6.89 -3.53
N SER A 37 7.59 6.62 -3.40
CA SER A 37 8.42 6.13 -4.50
C SER A 37 7.81 4.86 -5.10
N GLN A 38 7.43 3.89 -4.26
CA GLN A 38 6.89 2.64 -4.77
C GLN A 38 5.52 2.79 -5.44
N ILE A 39 4.65 3.68 -4.95
CA ILE A 39 3.35 3.93 -5.59
C ILE A 39 3.51 4.46 -7.01
N LEU A 40 4.52 5.32 -7.21
CA LEU A 40 4.81 6.02 -8.46
C LEU A 40 5.64 5.19 -9.45
N THR A 41 6.29 4.12 -8.99
CA THR A 41 7.05 3.20 -9.85
C THR A 41 6.16 2.59 -10.93
N GLU A 42 6.68 2.51 -12.15
CA GLU A 42 5.99 1.82 -13.25
C GLU A 42 5.83 0.32 -12.94
N GLY A 43 4.68 -0.25 -13.30
CA GLY A 43 4.35 -1.64 -12.94
C GLY A 43 4.01 -1.85 -11.46
N SER A 44 4.04 -0.79 -10.63
CA SER A 44 3.66 -0.89 -9.23
C SER A 44 2.20 -1.31 -9.05
N VAL A 45 2.00 -2.34 -8.25
CA VAL A 45 0.69 -2.83 -7.81
C VAL A 45 0.50 -2.42 -6.36
N PHE A 46 -0.62 -1.76 -6.08
CA PHE A 46 -0.98 -1.34 -4.74
C PHE A 46 -2.48 -1.49 -4.51
N LEU A 47 -2.85 -2.21 -3.45
CA LEU A 47 -4.23 -2.33 -2.97
C LEU A 47 -4.29 -1.91 -1.50
N LEU A 48 -5.24 -1.04 -1.18
CA LEU A 48 -5.55 -0.63 0.19
C LEU A 48 -6.87 -1.28 0.61
N VAL A 49 -6.88 -1.89 1.80
CA VAL A 49 -8.09 -2.43 2.42
C VAL A 49 -8.61 -1.39 3.40
N ARG A 50 -9.90 -1.06 3.31
CA ARG A 50 -10.60 -0.20 4.26
C ARG A 50 -11.64 -0.99 5.07
N ALA A 51 -11.73 -0.70 6.35
CA ALA A 51 -12.82 -1.16 7.22
C ALA A 51 -14.14 -0.48 6.84
N ASP A 52 -15.25 -0.95 7.40
CA ASP A 52 -16.59 -0.41 7.11
C ASP A 52 -16.77 1.04 7.60
N ASP A 53 -15.95 1.46 8.57
CA ASP A 53 -15.86 2.86 9.04
C ASP A 53 -14.98 3.75 8.15
N GLY A 54 -14.47 3.21 7.04
CA GLY A 54 -13.63 3.92 6.06
C GLY A 54 -12.15 4.01 6.43
N LYS A 55 -11.72 3.56 7.61
CA LYS A 55 -10.30 3.59 8.01
C LYS A 55 -9.50 2.53 7.27
N ALA A 56 -8.21 2.80 7.09
CA ALA A 56 -7.27 1.81 6.55
C ALA A 56 -7.18 0.62 7.52
N ALA A 57 -7.29 -0.59 6.99
CA ALA A 57 -7.28 -1.85 7.74
C ALA A 57 -6.19 -2.82 7.26
N GLY A 58 -5.56 -2.53 6.12
CA GLY A 58 -4.50 -3.35 5.58
C GLY A 58 -4.09 -2.91 4.19
N TYR A 59 -3.01 -3.46 3.67
CA TYR A 59 -2.57 -3.20 2.32
C TYR A 59 -1.74 -4.37 1.78
N ILE A 60 -1.60 -4.41 0.47
CA ILE A 60 -0.67 -5.29 -0.25
C ILE A 60 -0.02 -4.46 -1.37
N CYS A 61 1.30 -4.61 -1.52
CA CYS A 61 2.05 -3.96 -2.58
C CYS A 61 3.09 -4.88 -3.21
N GLY A 62 3.42 -4.56 -4.46
CA GLY A 62 4.37 -5.31 -5.26
C GLY A 62 4.64 -4.61 -6.58
N GLN A 63 5.28 -5.32 -7.49
CA GLN A 63 5.56 -4.84 -8.83
C GLN A 63 5.36 -5.96 -9.83
N CYS A 64 4.77 -5.63 -10.98
CA CYS A 64 4.70 -6.52 -12.13
C CYS A 64 5.63 -6.01 -13.23
N VAL A 65 6.43 -6.92 -13.78
CA VAL A 65 7.37 -6.66 -14.87
C VAL A 65 7.23 -7.82 -15.86
N ALA A 66 6.99 -7.50 -17.13
CA ALA A 66 6.64 -8.48 -18.16
C ALA A 66 5.42 -9.33 -17.74
N ASP A 67 5.58 -10.65 -17.63
CA ASP A 67 4.57 -11.64 -17.25
C ASP A 67 4.72 -12.12 -15.80
N GLU A 68 5.62 -11.52 -15.02
CA GLU A 68 5.89 -11.87 -13.63
C GLU A 68 5.48 -10.74 -12.67
N CYS A 69 5.15 -11.11 -11.43
CA CYS A 69 4.86 -10.17 -10.36
C CYS A 69 5.52 -10.60 -9.05
N GLU A 70 6.18 -9.66 -8.39
CA GLU A 70 6.77 -9.84 -7.06
C GLU A 70 5.93 -9.13 -6.01
N LEU A 71 5.69 -9.81 -4.88
CA LEU A 71 5.05 -9.24 -3.71
C LEU A 71 6.12 -8.66 -2.78
N TYR A 72 6.05 -7.36 -2.51
CA TYR A 72 7.01 -6.71 -1.62
C TYR A 72 6.55 -6.75 -0.17
N ARG A 73 5.30 -6.35 0.11
CA ARG A 73 4.74 -6.37 1.46
C ARG A 73 3.25 -6.58 1.46
N ILE A 74 2.77 -7.20 2.54
CA ILE A 74 1.36 -7.32 2.90
C ILE A 74 1.24 -7.14 4.42
N ALA A 75 0.23 -6.38 4.85
CA ALA A 75 -0.05 -6.14 6.26
C ALA A 75 -1.54 -5.92 6.50
N VAL A 76 -2.00 -6.29 7.70
CA VAL A 76 -3.38 -6.13 8.19
C VAL A 76 -3.31 -5.63 9.63
N LEU A 77 -4.10 -4.61 9.96
CA LEU A 77 -4.26 -4.06 11.32
C LEU A 77 -5.24 -4.89 12.15
#